data_AF-A0AAV4IPK5-F1
#
_entry.id   AF-A0AAV4IPK5-F1
#
_cell.length_a   1.000
_cell.length_b   1.000
_cell.length_c   1.000
_cell.angle_alpha   90.00
_cell.angle_beta   90.00
_cell.angle_gamma   90.00
#
_symmetry.space_group_name_H-M   'P 1'
#
loop_
_entity.id
_entity.type
_entity.pdbx_description
1 polymer ?
#
loop_
_entity_poly.entity_id
_entity_poly.type
_entity_poly.pdbx_seq_one_letter_code
_entity_poly.pdbx_strand_id
1 'polypeptide(L)'
;MDFPLIVSSQFFDPHKQEGQVLECSQVNDIRLGVGAAKITDVKVLTDILEKSSHSLESRAIVVCSGLDLVDITHTLLVARDPEVAKVWFQGLREITLNTKANNVCPMTQLKKQITRTFASGKTEKMVMSSLKLLGLPSGKMDEIDPGLFTFDKFYELYHKICPRSDVEELFKDLSKDRLYLTIPQLVDFFND
;
A
#
# COMPACT_ATOMS: atom_id res chain seq x y z
N MET A 1 4.30 -16.79 -13.37
CA MET A 1 4.60 -16.75 -11.92
C MET A 1 3.94 -15.49 -11.39
N ASP A 2 2.69 -15.64 -10.93
CA ASP A 2 1.90 -14.55 -10.37
C ASP A 2 2.36 -14.29 -8.95
N PHE A 3 3.06 -13.19 -8.73
CA PHE A 3 3.32 -12.70 -7.38
C PHE A 3 2.02 -12.07 -6.86
N PRO A 4 1.41 -12.58 -5.77
CA PRO A 4 0.35 -11.85 -5.11
C PRO A 4 0.96 -10.54 -4.61
N LEU A 5 0.41 -9.43 -5.11
CA LEU A 5 0.70 -8.07 -4.69
C LEU A 5 0.37 -7.93 -3.18
N ILE A 6 1.33 -8.24 -2.31
CA ILE A 6 1.27 -7.88 -0.88
C ILE A 6 1.64 -6.40 -0.80
N VAL A 7 0.62 -5.55 -0.82
CA VAL A 7 0.75 -4.09 -1.01
C VAL A 7 0.77 -3.30 0.30
N SER A 8 0.35 -3.91 1.39
CA SER A 8 0.43 -3.30 2.71
C SER A 8 0.39 -4.42 3.75
N SER A 9 1.39 -4.47 4.61
CA SER A 9 1.30 -5.32 5.80
C SER A 9 0.38 -4.60 6.78
N GLN A 10 -0.87 -5.04 6.87
CA GLN A 10 -1.74 -4.68 7.99
C GLN A 10 -1.15 -5.29 9.25
N PHE A 11 -0.78 -4.44 10.20
CA PHE A 11 -0.44 -4.85 11.55
C PHE A 11 -1.72 -4.80 12.37
N PHE A 12 -2.25 -5.98 12.68
CA PHE A 12 -3.46 -6.09 13.50
C PHE A 12 -3.10 -5.87 14.97
N ASP A 13 -3.61 -4.81 15.57
CA ASP A 13 -3.64 -4.65 17.02
C ASP A 13 -4.96 -5.26 17.53
N PRO A 14 -4.94 -6.43 18.20
CA PRO A 14 -6.16 -7.07 18.69
C PRO A 14 -6.91 -6.24 19.75
N HIS A 15 -6.31 -5.18 20.29
CA HIS A 15 -6.93 -4.29 21.27
C HIS A 15 -7.55 -3.04 20.66
N LYS A 16 -7.31 -2.75 19.37
CA LYS A 16 -7.94 -1.65 18.64
C LYS A 16 -8.75 -2.23 17.49
N GLN A 17 -10.05 -1.93 17.45
CA GLN A 17 -10.89 -2.24 16.28
C GLN A 17 -10.43 -1.51 15.00
N GLU A 18 -9.44 -0.60 15.11
CA GLU A 18 -8.77 0.06 13.99
C GLU A 18 -7.44 -0.64 13.67
N GLY A 19 -7.33 -1.21 12.46
CA GLY A 19 -6.08 -1.78 11.96
C GLY A 19 -5.03 -0.70 11.70
N GLN A 20 -3.78 -0.94 12.11
CA GLN A 20 -2.66 -0.07 11.74
C GLN A 20 -2.02 -0.58 10.44
N VAL A 21 -1.75 0.34 9.53
CA VAL A 21 -1.15 0.02 8.23
C VAL A 21 0.22 0.67 8.13
N LEU A 22 1.25 -0.13 7.83
CA LEU A 22 2.56 0.37 7.46
C LEU A 22 2.74 0.27 5.95
N GLU A 23 3.18 1.36 5.33
CA GLU A 23 3.46 1.39 3.91
C GLU A 23 4.87 0.82 3.63
N CYS A 24 4.95 -0.34 2.98
CA CYS A 24 6.22 -1.02 2.75
C CYS A 24 7.23 -0.21 1.92
N SER A 25 6.77 0.74 1.09
CA SER A 25 7.66 1.64 0.33
C SER A 25 8.41 2.63 1.21
N GLN A 26 7.92 2.87 2.43
CA GLN A 26 8.55 3.77 3.41
C GLN A 26 9.45 2.99 4.39
N VAL A 27 9.57 1.68 4.23
CA VAL A 27 10.45 0.85 5.07
C VAL A 27 11.86 0.94 4.52
N ASN A 28 12.76 1.49 5.33
CA ASN A 28 14.16 1.71 4.98
C ASN A 28 15.04 0.51 5.36
N ASP A 29 14.72 -0.16 6.46
CA ASP A 29 15.50 -1.26 6.99
C ASP A 29 14.66 -2.18 7.89
N ILE A 30 15.08 -3.43 7.99
CA ILE A 30 14.46 -4.43 8.86
C ILE A 30 15.56 -5.18 9.57
N ARG A 31 15.45 -5.28 10.89
CA ARG A 31 16.48 -5.86 11.76
C ARG A 31 15.89 -6.99 12.59
N LEU A 32 16.65 -8.08 12.71
CA LEU A 32 16.33 -9.21 13.57
C LEU A 32 17.25 -9.19 14.79
N GLY A 33 16.75 -9.62 15.96
CA GLY A 33 17.60 -9.78 17.13
C GLY A 33 17.82 -8.52 17.96
N VAL A 34 17.20 -7.40 17.59
CA VAL A 34 17.47 -6.09 18.20
C VAL A 34 16.18 -5.45 18.70
N GLY A 35 16.31 -4.48 19.62
CA GLY A 35 15.16 -3.69 20.10
C GLY A 35 14.47 -4.20 21.36
N ALA A 36 14.91 -5.35 21.92
CA ALA A 36 14.43 -5.82 23.23
C ALA A 36 14.56 -4.76 24.33
N ALA A 37 15.67 -4.01 24.33
CA ALA A 37 15.94 -2.91 25.26
C ALA A 37 15.02 -1.68 25.07
N LYS A 38 14.22 -1.62 23.98
CA LYS A 38 13.28 -0.53 23.73
C LYS A 38 11.93 -0.72 24.43
N ILE A 39 11.64 -1.93 24.93
CA ILE A 39 10.42 -2.15 25.73
C ILE A 39 10.70 -1.67 27.15
N THR A 40 10.07 -0.57 27.54
CA THR A 40 10.25 0.04 28.87
C THR A 40 9.12 -0.30 29.83
N ASP A 41 7.96 -0.72 29.30
CA ASP A 41 6.82 -1.12 30.12
C ASP A 41 7.03 -2.53 30.69
N VAL A 42 7.16 -2.60 32.01
CA VAL A 42 7.40 -3.84 32.76
C VAL A 42 6.25 -4.84 32.60
N LYS A 43 4.99 -4.38 32.51
CA LYS A 43 3.84 -5.29 32.34
C LYS A 43 3.87 -5.94 30.97
N VAL A 44 4.19 -5.16 29.94
CA VAL A 44 4.32 -5.67 28.57
C VAL A 44 5.49 -6.64 28.45
N LEU A 45 6.63 -6.32 29.08
CA LEU A 45 7.78 -7.23 29.15
C LEU A 45 7.40 -8.57 29.79
N THR A 46 6.77 -8.55 30.96
CA THR A 46 6.37 -9.77 31.67
C THR A 46 5.43 -10.62 30.82
N ASP A 47 4.39 -10.01 30.23
CA ASP A 47 3.43 -10.72 29.38
C ASP A 47 4.09 -11.37 28.14
N ILE A 48 5.05 -10.68 27.52
CA ILE A 48 5.80 -11.24 26.38
C ILE A 48 6.73 -12.40 26.78
N LEU A 49 7.32 -12.32 27.97
CA LEU A 49 8.21 -13.35 28.51
C LEU A 49 7.43 -14.57 28.99
N GLU A 50 6.23 -14.40 29.57
CA GLU A 50 5.37 -15.51 29.98
C GLU A 50 4.83 -16.33 28.80
N LYS A 51 4.68 -15.69 27.63
CA LYS A 51 4.14 -16.33 26.42
C LYS A 51 5.09 -17.27 25.69
N SER A 52 6.38 -17.31 26.05
CA SER A 52 7.37 -18.10 25.31
C SER A 52 8.61 -18.38 26.16
N SER A 53 9.15 -19.59 26.05
CA SER A 53 10.42 -19.98 26.67
C SER A 53 11.65 -19.44 25.95
N HIS A 54 11.48 -18.83 24.77
CA HIS A 54 12.57 -18.28 23.98
C HIS A 54 12.90 -16.84 24.39
N SER A 55 14.19 -16.50 24.31
CA SER A 55 14.67 -15.14 24.57
C SER A 55 13.94 -14.10 23.70
N LEU A 56 13.68 -12.93 24.27
CA LEU A 56 13.03 -11.82 23.57
C LEU A 56 13.81 -11.41 22.30
N GLU A 57 15.14 -11.36 22.41
CA GLU A 57 16.03 -10.99 21.30
C GLU A 57 15.84 -11.95 20.11
N SER A 58 15.85 -13.26 20.34
CA SER A 58 15.68 -14.25 19.27
C SER A 58 14.35 -14.16 18.52
N ARG A 59 13.37 -13.45 19.07
CA ARG A 59 12.01 -13.29 18.52
C ARG A 59 11.69 -11.86 18.08
N ALA A 60 12.60 -10.91 18.30
CA ALA A 60 12.38 -9.49 18.06
C ALA A 60 12.73 -9.12 16.61
N ILE A 61 11.81 -8.41 15.94
CA ILE A 61 12.00 -7.79 14.63
C ILE A 61 11.73 -6.30 14.78
N VAL A 62 12.64 -5.46 14.30
CA VAL A 62 12.45 -4.00 14.23
C VAL A 62 12.30 -3.60 12.78
N VAL A 63 11.19 -2.93 12.48
CA VAL A 63 10.93 -2.29 11.19
C VAL A 63 11.26 -0.81 11.32
N CYS A 64 12.21 -0.33 10.51
CA CYS A 64 12.61 1.06 10.46
C CYS A 64 11.93 1.71 9.26
N SER A 65 11.06 2.69 9.49
CA SER A 65 10.31 3.37 8.43
C SER A 65 10.37 4.88 8.57
N GLY A 66 10.41 5.60 7.45
CA GLY A 66 10.44 7.06 7.41
C GLY A 66 10.33 7.58 5.99
N LEU A 67 9.85 8.81 5.84
CA LEU A 67 9.80 9.49 4.53
C LEU A 67 11.18 9.98 4.08
N ASP A 68 12.12 10.10 5.04
CA ASP A 68 13.53 10.39 4.80
C ASP A 68 14.42 9.59 5.76
N LEU A 69 15.74 9.79 5.65
CA LEU A 69 16.74 9.08 6.44
C LEU A 69 17.03 9.72 7.81
N VAL A 70 16.35 10.81 8.14
CA VAL A 70 16.53 11.58 9.38
C VAL A 70 15.42 11.25 10.38
N ASP A 71 14.16 11.30 9.93
CA ASP A 71 12.99 11.01 10.77
C ASP A 71 12.55 9.55 10.62
N ILE A 72 13.26 8.66 11.34
CA ILE A 72 13.03 7.21 11.30
C ILE A 72 12.22 6.75 12.51
N THR A 73 11.01 6.25 12.23
CA THR A 73 10.17 5.53 13.17
C THR A 73 10.61 4.07 13.28
N HIS A 74 10.66 3.55 14.50
CA HIS A 74 11.03 2.16 14.77
C HIS A 74 9.86 1.40 15.37
N THR A 75 9.31 0.46 14.61
CA THR A 75 8.22 -0.42 15.07
C THR A 75 8.79 -1.77 15.50
N LEU A 76 8.58 -2.14 16.76
CA LEU A 76 9.01 -3.43 17.30
C LEU A 76 7.89 -4.47 17.16
N LEU A 77 8.22 -5.62 16.59
CA LEU A 77 7.37 -6.79 16.50
C LEU A 77 8.05 -7.93 17.27
N VAL A 78 7.27 -8.68 18.05
CA VAL A 78 7.77 -9.85 18.77
C VAL A 78 7.00 -11.08 18.31
N ALA A 79 7.72 -12.01 17.66
CA ALA A 79 7.16 -13.26 17.21
C ALA A 79 6.93 -14.24 18.38
N ARG A 80 6.19 -15.31 18.12
CA ARG A 80 5.97 -16.39 19.09
C ARG A 80 7.25 -17.18 19.37
N ASP A 81 8.05 -17.41 18.33
CA ASP A 81 9.26 -18.22 18.33
C ASP A 81 10.29 -17.69 17.30
N PRO A 82 11.57 -18.10 17.40
CA PRO A 82 12.64 -17.62 16.51
C PRO A 82 12.42 -17.98 15.04
N GLU A 83 11.81 -19.13 14.75
CA GLU A 83 11.53 -19.61 13.41
C GLU A 83 10.56 -18.67 12.69
N VAL A 84 9.46 -18.30 13.34
CA VAL A 84 8.50 -17.30 12.84
C VAL A 84 9.18 -15.95 12.67
N ALA A 85 10.02 -15.54 13.63
CA ALA A 85 10.73 -14.27 13.51
C ALA A 85 11.61 -14.22 12.26
N LYS A 86 12.30 -15.33 11.95
CA LYS A 86 13.14 -15.47 10.77
C LYS A 86 12.33 -15.43 9.47
N VAL A 87 11.18 -16.11 9.42
CA VAL A 87 10.30 -16.09 8.24
C VAL A 87 9.80 -14.67 7.96
N TRP A 88 9.32 -13.95 8.98
CA TRP A 88 8.88 -12.57 8.84
C TRP A 88 10.01 -11.64 8.40
N PHE A 89 11.19 -11.76 9.01
CA PHE A 89 12.36 -10.98 8.63
C PHE A 89 12.73 -11.17 7.16
N GLN A 90 12.80 -12.42 6.70
CA GLN A 90 13.15 -12.73 5.31
C GLN A 90 12.08 -12.23 4.33
N GLY A 91 10.81 -12.55 4.59
CA GLY A 91 9.70 -12.14 3.71
C GLY A 91 9.54 -10.64 3.61
N LEU A 92 9.63 -9.91 4.74
CA LEU A 92 9.54 -8.46 4.71
C LEU A 92 10.74 -7.82 3.98
N ARG A 93 11.96 -8.36 4.11
CA ARG A 93 13.12 -7.85 3.36
C ARG A 93 12.97 -8.05 1.86
N GLU A 94 12.44 -9.20 1.42
CA GLU A 94 12.19 -9.46 0.00
C GLU A 94 11.18 -8.46 -0.60
N ILE A 95 10.17 -8.05 0.17
CA ILE A 95 9.15 -7.09 -0.28
C ILE A 95 9.70 -5.66 -0.27
N THR A 96 10.36 -5.26 0.82
CA THR A 96 10.76 -3.85 1.07
C THR A 96 12.03 -3.44 0.35
N LEU A 97 12.95 -4.37 0.09
CA LEU A 97 14.18 -4.11 -0.68
C LEU A 97 14.01 -4.33 -2.19
N ASN A 98 12.79 -4.63 -2.64
CA ASN A 98 12.50 -4.79 -4.06
C ASN A 98 12.43 -3.42 -4.75
N THR A 99 13.56 -2.97 -5.30
CA THR A 99 13.65 -1.70 -6.04
C THR A 99 12.69 -1.60 -7.23
N LYS A 100 12.25 -2.73 -7.81
CA LYS A 100 11.24 -2.73 -8.88
C LYS A 100 9.85 -2.41 -8.34
N ALA A 101 9.54 -2.79 -7.10
CA ALA A 101 8.26 -2.46 -6.46
C ALA A 101 8.08 -0.96 -6.20
N ASN A 102 9.19 -0.21 -6.13
CA ASN A 102 9.22 1.25 -6.00
C ASN A 102 9.15 1.98 -7.35
N ASN A 103 9.41 1.29 -8.47
CA ASN A 103 9.41 1.85 -9.82
C ASN A 103 8.30 1.24 -10.70
N VAL A 104 7.17 0.88 -10.08
CA VAL A 104 6.01 0.36 -10.82
C VAL A 104 5.32 1.48 -11.59
N CYS A 105 4.69 1.14 -12.72
CA CYS A 105 4.00 2.14 -13.53
C CYS A 105 2.84 2.79 -12.73
N PRO A 106 2.40 4.00 -13.11
CA PRO A 106 1.32 4.71 -12.42
C PRO A 106 0.05 3.88 -12.24
N MET A 107 -0.26 3.00 -13.21
CA MET A 107 -1.40 2.09 -13.15
C MET A 107 -1.31 1.10 -11.97
N THR A 108 -0.13 0.55 -11.73
CA THR A 108 0.12 -0.35 -10.61
C THR A 108 0.15 0.42 -9.30
N GLN A 109 0.75 1.61 -9.26
CA GLN A 109 0.75 2.46 -8.07
C GLN A 109 -0.67 2.90 -7.67
N LEU A 110 -1.49 3.19 -8.66
CA LEU A 110 -2.88 3.53 -8.48
C LEU A 110 -3.67 2.34 -7.90
N LYS A 111 -3.43 1.12 -8.40
CA LYS A 111 -3.98 -0.12 -7.80
C LYS A 111 -3.56 -0.31 -6.35
N LYS A 112 -2.39 0.19 -5.95
CA LYS A 112 -1.91 0.12 -4.57
C LYS A 112 -2.59 1.13 -3.64
N GLN A 113 -2.85 2.34 -4.13
CA GLN A 113 -3.35 3.46 -3.32
C GLN A 113 -4.89 3.52 -3.22
N ILE A 114 -5.61 2.59 -3.89
CA ILE A 114 -7.08 2.52 -3.93
C ILE A 114 -7.71 2.73 -2.55
N THR A 115 -7.17 2.10 -1.50
CA THR A 115 -7.75 2.16 -0.15
C THR A 115 -7.60 3.54 0.52
N ARG A 116 -6.59 4.35 0.14
CA ARG A 116 -6.26 5.62 0.83
C ARG A 116 -6.78 6.86 0.10
N THR A 117 -6.96 6.82 -1.21
CA THR A 117 -7.27 8.01 -2.03
C THR A 117 -8.60 8.69 -1.69
N PHE A 118 -9.55 8.00 -1.04
CA PHE A 118 -10.89 8.54 -0.78
C PHE A 118 -11.02 9.45 0.45
N ALA A 119 -9.96 9.63 1.25
CA ALA A 119 -10.03 10.31 2.55
C ALA A 119 -9.84 11.85 2.53
N SER A 120 -9.60 12.50 1.38
CA SER A 120 -9.40 13.96 1.33
C SER A 120 -10.69 14.73 1.01
N GLY A 121 -11.19 15.54 1.96
CA GLY A 121 -12.55 16.11 1.98
C GLY A 121 -13.01 17.00 0.80
N LYS A 122 -12.12 17.55 -0.06
CA LYS A 122 -12.56 18.28 -1.28
C LYS A 122 -13.04 17.32 -2.38
N THR A 123 -12.45 16.13 -2.43
CA THR A 123 -12.74 15.07 -3.40
C THR A 123 -13.91 14.20 -2.95
N GLU A 124 -14.27 14.23 -1.65
CA GLU A 124 -15.31 13.38 -1.05
C GLU A 124 -16.66 13.48 -1.78
N LYS A 125 -17.19 14.69 -2.04
CA LYS A 125 -18.48 14.84 -2.74
C LYS A 125 -18.44 14.25 -4.16
N MET A 126 -17.34 14.48 -4.88
CA MET A 126 -17.15 13.98 -6.24
C MET A 126 -17.01 12.45 -6.25
N VAL A 127 -16.27 11.90 -5.29
CA VAL A 127 -16.11 10.46 -5.05
C VAL A 127 -17.47 9.83 -4.77
N MET A 128 -18.22 10.34 -3.78
CA MET A 128 -19.54 9.78 -3.42
C MET A 128 -20.52 9.83 -4.59
N SER A 129 -20.51 10.91 -5.35
CA SER A 129 -21.34 11.03 -6.57
C SER A 129 -20.94 10.01 -7.63
N SER A 130 -19.64 9.77 -7.80
CA SER A 130 -19.10 8.80 -8.75
C SER A 130 -19.40 7.36 -8.33
N LEU A 131 -19.27 7.04 -7.03
CA LEU A 131 -19.66 5.75 -6.46
C LEU A 131 -21.14 5.45 -6.72
N LYS A 132 -22.01 6.45 -6.47
CA LYS A 132 -23.44 6.33 -6.76
C LYS A 132 -23.72 6.02 -8.23
N LEU A 133 -23.02 6.68 -9.16
CA LEU A 133 -23.17 6.43 -10.60
C LEU A 133 -22.68 5.03 -11.02
N LEU A 134 -21.76 4.44 -10.26
CA LEU A 134 -21.25 3.08 -10.48
C LEU A 134 -22.09 2.01 -9.77
N GLY A 135 -23.22 2.40 -9.17
CA GLY A 135 -24.08 1.51 -8.39
C GLY A 135 -23.37 0.95 -7.17
N LEU A 136 -22.43 1.69 -6.60
CA LEU A 136 -21.72 1.34 -5.38
C LEU A 136 -22.32 2.10 -4.18
N PRO A 137 -22.23 1.53 -2.96
CA PRO A 137 -22.55 2.26 -1.74
C PRO A 137 -21.80 3.59 -1.66
N SER A 138 -22.50 4.66 -1.28
CA SER A 138 -22.01 6.04 -1.37
C SER A 138 -22.43 6.93 -0.20
N GLY A 139 -22.99 6.34 0.85
CA GLY A 139 -23.19 6.98 2.13
C GLY A 139 -21.86 7.13 2.89
N LYS A 140 -21.79 8.10 3.80
CA LYS A 140 -20.57 8.39 4.57
C LYS A 140 -20.10 7.23 5.45
N MET A 141 -21.02 6.36 5.85
CA MET A 141 -20.78 5.22 6.73
C MET A 141 -21.03 3.89 6.00
N ASP A 142 -21.21 3.93 4.67
CA ASP A 142 -21.48 2.74 3.90
C ASP A 142 -20.19 1.96 3.69
N GLU A 143 -20.27 0.64 3.85
CA GLU A 143 -19.19 -0.27 3.47
C GLU A 143 -19.43 -0.81 2.06
N ILE A 144 -18.36 -0.91 1.27
CA ILE A 144 -18.40 -1.51 -0.06
C ILE A 144 -17.89 -2.95 0.08
N ASP A 145 -18.74 -3.91 -0.27
CA ASP A 145 -18.33 -5.30 -0.42
C ASP A 145 -17.17 -5.38 -1.45
N PRO A 146 -15.99 -5.94 -1.07
CA PRO A 146 -14.86 -6.11 -1.99
C PRO A 146 -15.23 -6.83 -3.29
N GLY A 147 -16.19 -7.76 -3.26
CA GLY A 147 -16.67 -8.45 -4.46
C GLY A 147 -17.42 -7.54 -5.44
N LEU A 148 -18.03 -6.46 -4.94
CA LEU A 148 -18.73 -5.47 -5.76
C LEU A 148 -17.80 -4.38 -6.33
N PHE A 149 -16.61 -4.21 -5.76
CA PHE A 149 -15.62 -3.22 -6.17
C PHE A 149 -14.62 -3.80 -7.19
N THR A 150 -15.12 -4.10 -8.38
CA THR A 150 -14.32 -4.66 -9.46
C THR A 150 -13.33 -3.65 -10.04
N PHE A 151 -12.30 -4.16 -10.72
CA PHE A 151 -11.31 -3.31 -11.39
C PHE A 151 -11.93 -2.37 -12.45
N ASP A 152 -12.98 -2.80 -13.15
CA ASP A 152 -13.66 -1.95 -14.14
C ASP A 152 -14.34 -0.75 -13.48
N LYS A 153 -15.04 -0.97 -12.36
CA LYS A 153 -15.63 0.13 -11.57
C LYS A 153 -14.56 1.06 -11.02
N PHE A 154 -13.43 0.50 -10.59
CA PHE A 154 -12.29 1.29 -10.16
C PHE A 154 -11.73 2.16 -11.30
N TYR A 155 -11.56 1.59 -12.50
CA TYR A 155 -11.01 2.30 -13.65
C TYR A 155 -11.92 3.46 -14.09
N GLU A 156 -13.24 3.24 -14.10
CA GLU A 156 -14.24 4.28 -14.32
C GLU A 156 -14.20 5.39 -13.25
N LEU A 157 -14.06 5.00 -11.98
CA LEU A 157 -13.94 5.95 -10.87
C LEU A 157 -12.67 6.81 -10.99
N TYR A 158 -11.55 6.21 -11.40
CA TYR A 158 -10.29 6.90 -11.62
C TYR A 158 -10.41 8.01 -12.67
N HIS A 159 -11.00 7.73 -13.83
CA HIS A 159 -11.19 8.74 -14.89
C HIS A 159 -12.07 9.91 -14.45
N LYS A 160 -13.04 9.67 -13.56
CA LYS A 160 -13.88 10.74 -13.00
C LYS A 160 -13.16 11.59 -11.97
N ILE A 161 -12.33 10.99 -11.12
CA ILE A 161 -11.60 11.69 -10.05
C ILE A 161 -10.37 12.42 -10.61
N CYS A 162 -9.71 11.83 -11.60
CA CYS A 162 -8.49 12.34 -12.22
C CYS A 162 -8.69 12.41 -13.74
N PRO A 163 -9.50 13.37 -14.23
CA PRO A 163 -9.68 13.56 -15.66
C PRO A 163 -8.35 13.90 -16.31
N ARG A 164 -7.98 13.14 -17.36
CA ARG A 164 -6.72 13.27 -18.09
C ARG A 164 -6.90 14.08 -19.37
N SER A 165 -7.32 15.33 -19.23
CA SER A 165 -7.49 16.25 -20.37
C SER A 165 -6.19 16.47 -21.15
N ASP A 166 -5.05 16.36 -20.48
CA ASP A 166 -3.71 16.36 -21.07
C ASP A 166 -3.52 15.22 -22.08
N VAL A 167 -4.03 14.03 -21.75
CA VAL A 167 -3.98 12.86 -22.65
C VAL A 167 -4.96 13.03 -23.81
N GLU A 168 -6.13 13.64 -23.57
CA GLU A 168 -7.10 13.93 -24.64
C GLU A 168 -6.55 14.95 -25.65
N GLU A 169 -5.86 15.99 -25.17
CA GLU A 169 -5.20 16.99 -26.02
C GLU A 169 -4.07 16.35 -26.83
N LEU A 170 -3.18 15.61 -26.17
CA LEU A 170 -2.12 14.85 -26.84
C LEU A 170 -2.68 13.88 -27.89
N PHE A 171 -3.77 13.19 -27.58
CA PHE A 171 -4.42 12.29 -28.52
C PHE A 171 -4.92 13.02 -29.76
N LYS A 172 -5.55 14.19 -29.61
CA LYS A 172 -6.03 15.00 -30.74
C LYS A 172 -4.89 15.47 -31.63
N ASP A 173 -3.79 15.91 -31.01
CA ASP A 173 -2.59 16.34 -31.73
C ASP A 173 -2.00 15.20 -32.57
N LEU A 174 -1.86 14.01 -31.97
CA LEU A 174 -1.32 12.83 -32.63
C LEU A 174 -2.27 12.25 -33.68
N SER A 175 -3.57 12.22 -33.40
CA SER A 175 -4.59 11.61 -34.26
C SER A 175 -5.01 12.52 -35.41
N LYS A 176 -4.71 13.82 -35.33
CA LYS A 176 -5.19 14.86 -36.25
C LYS A 176 -6.71 14.85 -36.33
N ASP A 177 -7.34 14.96 -35.15
CA ASP A 177 -8.80 14.93 -34.93
C ASP A 177 -9.53 13.63 -35.33
N ARG A 178 -8.78 12.54 -35.54
CA ARG A 178 -9.38 11.21 -35.77
C ARG A 178 -9.73 10.55 -34.44
N LEU A 179 -10.72 9.64 -34.49
CA LEU A 179 -11.16 8.85 -33.33
C LEU A 179 -10.20 7.69 -32.98
N TYR A 180 -9.08 7.55 -33.69
CA TYR A 180 -8.10 6.49 -33.47
C TYR A 180 -6.69 6.94 -33.88
N LEU A 181 -5.68 6.26 -33.32
CA LEU A 181 -4.29 6.31 -33.79
C LEU A 181 -3.99 5.10 -34.66
N THR A 182 -3.22 5.32 -35.72
CA THR A 182 -2.67 4.22 -36.53
C THR A 182 -1.37 3.71 -35.89
N ILE A 183 -0.99 2.47 -36.20
CA ILE A 183 0.28 1.89 -35.73
C ILE A 183 1.47 2.79 -36.10
N PRO A 184 1.61 3.31 -37.34
CA PRO A 184 2.69 4.23 -37.68
C PRO A 184 2.72 5.49 -36.80
N GLN A 185 1.57 6.15 -36.56
CA GLN A 185 1.52 7.33 -35.68
C GLN A 185 1.99 7.02 -34.25
N LEU A 186 1.65 5.83 -33.74
CA LEU A 186 2.09 5.42 -32.42
C LEU A 186 3.60 5.08 -32.39
N VAL A 187 4.11 4.46 -33.46
CA VAL A 187 5.54 4.16 -33.61
C VAL A 187 6.35 5.46 -33.71
N ASP A 188 5.91 6.42 -34.51
CA ASP A 188 6.56 7.72 -34.65
C ASP A 188 6.59 8.44 -33.29
N PHE A 189 5.45 8.49 -32.58
CA PHE A 189 5.37 9.07 -31.25
C PHE A 189 6.33 8.43 -30.22
N PHE A 190 6.56 7.11 -30.28
CA PHE A 190 7.49 6.44 -29.36
C PHE A 190 8.97 6.65 -29.72
N ASN A 191 9.27 7.04 -30.95
CA ASN A 191 10.63 7.18 -31.46
C ASN A 191 11.13 8.63 -31.55
N ASP A 192 10.23 9.62 -31.40
CA ASP A 192 10.58 11.03 -31.19
C ASP A 192 11.14 11.27 -29.78
#